data_AF-A0A9E4CWT6-F1
#
_entry.id   AF-A0A9E4CWT6-F1
#
_cell.length_a   1.000
_cell.length_b   1.000
_cell.length_c   1.000
_cell.angle_alpha   90.00
_cell.angle_beta   90.00
_cell.angle_gamma   90.00
#
_symmetry.space_group_name_H-M   'P 1'
#
loop_
_entity.id
_entity.type
_entity.pdbx_description
1 polymer ?
#
loop_
_entity_poly.entity_id
_entity_poly.type
_entity_poly.pdbx_seq_one_letter_code
_entity_poly.pdbx_strand_id
1 'polypeptide(L)' 'MAYYLDTSAAVKLVVEEVGSKALRTWLSAETSPIVSSDLLRTELLRATRRGAPDQAQQARAVLDSVTLISISTA' A
#
# COMPACT_ATOMS: atom_id res chain seq x y z
N MET A 1 -14.30 12.03 -3.43
CA MET A 1 -13.75 11.54 -2.14
C MET A 1 -12.48 10.77 -2.46
N ALA A 2 -11.49 10.69 -1.56
CA ALA A 2 -10.32 9.82 -1.71
C ALA A 2 -10.17 8.98 -0.45
N TYR A 3 -9.63 7.77 -0.57
CA TYR A 3 -9.38 6.88 0.56
C TYR A 3 -7.89 6.80 0.85
N TYR A 4 -7.52 7.02 2.10
CA TYR A 4 -6.13 6.94 2.53
C TYR A 4 -5.75 5.48 2.85
N LEU A 5 -4.67 5.01 2.22
CA LEU A 5 -4.11 3.69 2.44
C LEU A 5 -2.92 3.79 3.38
N ASP A 6 -3.11 3.39 4.63
CA ASP A 6 -2.01 3.23 5.58
C ASP A 6 -1.08 2.06 5.18
N THR A 7 0.18 2.12 5.63
CA THR A 7 1.17 1.06 5.38
C THR A 7 0.68 -0.32 5.82
N SER A 8 0.00 -0.43 6.97
CA SER A 8 -0.50 -1.71 7.46
C SER A 8 -1.58 -2.34 6.56
N ALA A 9 -2.31 -1.51 5.81
CA ALA A 9 -3.25 -1.97 4.78
C ALA A 9 -2.53 -2.30 3.47
N ALA A 10 -1.54 -1.49 3.05
CA ALA A 10 -0.74 -1.77 1.86
C ALA A 10 0.04 -3.09 1.97
N VAL A 11 0.54 -3.44 3.17
CA VAL A 11 1.21 -4.73 3.42
C VAL A 11 0.32 -5.93 3.06
N LYS A 12 -1.01 -5.84 3.29
CA LYS A 12 -2.00 -6.88 2.96
C LYS A 12 -2.17 -7.10 1.45
N LEU A 13 -1.69 -6.18 0.63
CA LEU A 13 -1.66 -6.30 -0.83
C LEU A 13 -0.36 -6.93 -1.34
N VAL A 14 0.65 -7.05 -0.46
CA VAL A 14 1.96 -7.65 -0.74
C VAL A 14 2.08 -9.05 -0.17
N VAL A 15 1.63 -9.23 1.06
CA VAL A 15 1.65 -10.51 1.78
C VAL A 15 0.23 -10.83 2.23
N GLU A 16 -0.18 -12.08 2.08
CA GLU A 16 -1.49 -12.53 2.56
C GLU A 16 -1.52 -12.52 4.10
N GLU A 17 -2.32 -11.62 4.64
CA GLU A 17 -2.72 -11.54 6.05
C GLU A 17 -4.24 -11.63 6.21
N VAL A 18 -4.70 -11.72 7.46
CA VAL A 18 -6.12 -11.53 7.80
C VAL A 18 -6.60 -10.18 7.26
N GLY A 19 -7.67 -10.21 6.47
CA GLY A 19 -8.26 -9.03 5.83
C GLY A 19 -7.79 -8.74 4.41
N SER A 20 -6.77 -9.43 3.89
CA SER A 20 -6.24 -9.21 2.53
C SER A 20 -7.29 -9.42 1.44
N LYS A 21 -8.02 -10.54 1.53
CA LYS A 21 -9.13 -10.83 0.60
C LYS A 21 -10.21 -9.75 0.65
N ALA A 22 -10.61 -9.32 1.85
CA ALA A 22 -11.63 -8.29 2.01
C ALA A 22 -11.17 -6.95 1.43
N LEU A 23 -9.92 -6.56 1.69
CA LEU A 23 -9.33 -5.34 1.14
C LEU A 23 -9.25 -5.38 -0.39
N ARG A 24 -8.80 -6.50 -0.98
CA ARG A 24 -8.77 -6.66 -2.45
C ARG A 24 -10.16 -6.57 -3.06
N THR A 25 -11.16 -7.22 -2.45
CA THR A 25 -12.56 -7.13 -2.91
C THR A 25 -13.07 -5.70 -2.86
N TRP A 26 -12.85 -5.00 -1.75
CA TRP A 26 -13.28 -3.61 -1.60
C TRP A 26 -12.59 -2.69 -2.62
N LEU A 27 -11.26 -2.80 -2.77
CA LEU A 27 -10.49 -2.04 -3.75
C LEU A 27 -10.94 -2.30 -5.20
N SER A 28 -11.33 -3.53 -5.53
CA SER A 28 -11.78 -3.88 -6.88
C SER A 28 -13.13 -3.25 -7.27
N ALA A 29 -13.94 -2.87 -6.27
CA ALA A 29 -15.22 -2.21 -6.47
C ALA A 29 -15.14 -0.68 -6.28
N GLU A 30 -14.03 -0.18 -5.73
CA GLU A 30 -13.86 1.23 -5.43
C GLU A 30 -13.44 2.02 -6.68
N THR A 31 -14.04 3.21 -6.86
CA THR A 31 -13.75 4.10 -8.00
C THR A 31 -13.06 5.39 -7.55
N SER A 32 -13.08 5.68 -6.26
CA SER A 32 -12.38 6.79 -5.64
C SER A 32 -10.87 6.55 -5.66
N PRO A 33 -10.05 7.61 -5.83
CA PRO A 33 -8.60 7.47 -5.75
C PRO A 33 -8.14 6.90 -4.41
N ILE A 34 -7.19 5.96 -4.49
CA ILE A 34 -6.44 5.48 -3.34
C ILE A 34 -5.17 6.31 -3.21
N VAL A 35 -5.04 7.00 -2.09
CA VAL A 35 -3.94 7.91 -1.81
C VAL A 35 -3.16 7.45 -0.59
N SER A 36 -1.89 7.82 -0.50
CA SER A 36 -1.10 7.64 0.72
C SER A 36 -0.03 8.73 0.83
N SER A 37 0.55 8.90 2.02
CA SER A 37 1.78 9.66 2.19
C SER A 37 2.94 9.04 1.40
N ASP A 38 3.87 9.89 0.96
CA ASP A 38 5.18 9.49 0.43
C ASP A 38 6.00 8.58 1.38
N LEU A 39 5.73 8.59 2.69
CA LEU A 39 6.30 7.68 3.68
C LEU A 39 6.01 6.22 3.35
N LEU A 40 4.87 5.93 2.68
CA LEU A 40 4.51 4.57 2.26
C LEU A 40 5.62 3.89 1.46
N ARG A 41 6.35 4.64 0.63
CA ARG A 41 7.50 4.10 -0.12
C ARG A 41 8.54 3.51 0.82
N THR A 42 8.90 4.23 1.87
CA THR A 42 9.91 3.80 2.83
C THR A 42 9.39 2.68 3.71
N GLU A 43 8.17 2.81 4.21
CA GLU A 43 7.63 1.86 5.19
C GLU A 43 7.28 0.52 4.54
N LEU A 44 6.61 0.53 3.38
CA LEU A 44 6.23 -0.70 2.67
C LEU A 44 7.46 -1.49 2.23
N LEU A 45 8.43 -0.84 1.58
CA LEU A 45 9.66 -1.53 1.13
C LEU A 45 10.48 -2.08 2.31
N ARG A 46 10.52 -1.37 3.45
CA ARG A 46 11.21 -1.85 4.66
C ARG A 46 10.47 -3.01 5.31
N ALA A 47 9.13 -2.96 5.37
CA ALA A 47 8.31 -4.05 5.91
C ALA A 47 8.43 -5.31 5.04
N THR A 48 8.29 -5.17 3.72
CA THR A 48 8.45 -6.26 2.75
C THR A 48 9.83 -6.89 2.85
N ARG A 49 10.92 -6.10 2.83
CA ARG A 49 12.28 -6.64 2.96
C ARG A 49 12.49 -7.44 4.25
N ARG A 50 11.83 -7.05 5.34
CA ARG A 50 11.95 -7.71 6.64
C ARG A 50 11.17 -9.02 6.72
N GLY A 51 9.92 -9.03 6.23
CA GLY A 51 9.00 -10.16 6.40
C GLY A 51 8.86 -11.09 5.19
N ALA A 52 9.04 -10.56 3.98
CA ALA A 52 8.83 -11.28 2.73
C ALA A 52 9.71 -10.68 1.61
N PRO A 53 11.04 -10.80 1.68
CA PRO A 53 11.96 -10.16 0.74
C PRO A 53 11.70 -10.53 -0.73
N ASP A 54 11.22 -11.75 -0.99
CA ASP A 54 10.88 -12.24 -2.33
C ASP A 54 9.67 -11.51 -2.95
N GLN A 55 8.89 -10.77 -2.15
CA GLN A 55 7.74 -9.98 -2.60
C GLN A 55 8.09 -8.52 -2.94
N ALA A 56 9.38 -8.19 -3.11
CA ALA A 56 9.81 -6.83 -3.43
C ALA A 56 9.18 -6.29 -4.73
N GLN A 57 8.98 -7.15 -5.74
CA GLN A 57 8.31 -6.77 -6.99
C GLN A 57 6.84 -6.42 -6.76
N GLN A 58 6.14 -7.21 -5.95
CA GLN A 58 4.73 -6.96 -5.60
C GLN A 58 4.58 -5.66 -4.79
N ALA A 59 5.49 -5.40 -3.84
CA ALA A 59 5.50 -4.13 -3.11
C ALA A 59 5.69 -2.92 -4.03
N ARG A 60 6.52 -3.05 -5.08
CA ARG A 60 6.66 -2.01 -6.10
C ARG A 60 5.36 -1.81 -6.88
N ALA A 61 4.72 -2.90 -7.32
CA ALA A 61 3.45 -2.83 -8.02
C ALA A 61 2.35 -2.16 -7.19
N VAL A 62 2.31 -2.43 -5.88
CA VAL A 62 1.39 -1.73 -4.96
C VAL A 62 1.69 -0.24 -4.91
N LEU A 63 2.97 0.17 -4.75
CA LEU A 63 3.34 1.59 -4.75
C LEU A 63 2.95 2.29 -6.06
N ASP A 64 3.15 1.63 -7.20
CA ASP A 64 2.85 2.20 -8.51
C ASP A 64 1.33 2.37 -8.74
N SER A 65 0.50 1.66 -7.98
CA SER A 65 -0.97 1.76 -8.03
C SER A 65 -1.58 2.82 -7.10
N VAL A 66 -0.78 3.42 -6.22
CA VAL A 66 -1.25 4.37 -5.18
C VAL A 66 -0.77 5.78 -5.50
N THR A 67 -1.67 6.75 -5.40
CA THR A 67 -1.29 8.16 -5.55
C THR A 67 -0.57 8.65 -4.30
N LEU A 68 0.72 8.98 -4.42
CA LEU A 68 1.52 9.44 -3.29
C LEU A 68 1.44 10.96 -3.12
N ILE A 69 1.10 11.39 -1.91
CA ILE A 69 1.05 12.78 -1.47
C ILE A 69 2.40 13.12 -0.83
N SER A 70 3.07 14.13 -1.35
CA SER A 70 4.34 14.62 -0.79
C SER A 70 4.14 15.18 0.62
N ILE A 71 5.03 14.81 1.54
CA ILE A 71 5.12 15.47 2.84
C ILE A 71 6.23 16.53 2.77
N SER A 72 5.87 17.77 3.11
CA SER A 72 6.80 18.87 3.28
C SER A 72 6.76 19.39 4.70
N THR A 73 7.89 19.87 5.21
CA THR A 73 7.92 20.73 6.40
C THR A 73 7.52 22.14 6.00
N ALA A 74 6.74 22.83 6.85
CA ALA A 74 6.35 24.22 6.64
C ALA A 74 7.55 25.18 6.74
#